data_AF-A0A952RUI9-F1
#
_entry.id   AF-A0A952RUI9-F1
#
_cell.length_a   1.000
_cell.length_b   1.000
_cell.length_c   1.000
_cell.angle_alpha   90.00
_cell.angle_beta   90.00
_cell.angle_gamma   90.00
#
_symmetry.space_group_name_H-M   'P 1'
#
loop_
_entity.id
_entity.type
_entity.pdbx_description
1 polymer ?
#
loop_
_entity_poly.entity_id
_entity_poly.type
_entity_poly.pdbx_seq_one_letter_code
_entity_poly.pdbx_strand_id
1 'polypeptide(L)'
;MSSDPNKKSPRTFQCRDMLWETFEQMARELECSVDYLINEAMKQYARQRSYGPRTPYPGGGGRDEPPPRGRDPGYASAPPPPMPPPASLRG
;
A
#
# COMPACT_ATOMS: atom_id res chain seq x y z
N MET A 1 -23.03 1.31 -15.30
CA MET A 1 -22.30 2.56 -15.62
C MET A 1 -20.99 2.54 -14.87
N SER A 2 -19.87 2.25 -15.56
CA SER A 2 -18.55 2.20 -14.93
C SER A 2 -18.11 3.61 -14.56
N SER A 3 -18.00 3.92 -13.26
CA SER A 3 -17.33 5.16 -12.84
C SER A 3 -15.85 5.01 -13.16
N ASP A 4 -15.31 5.95 -13.92
CA ASP A 4 -13.87 6.05 -14.17
C ASP A 4 -13.15 6.29 -12.83
N PRO A 5 -12.30 5.36 -12.37
CA PRO A 5 -11.60 5.49 -11.09
C PRO A 5 -10.57 6.64 -11.07
N ASN A 6 -10.18 7.17 -12.24
CA ASN A 6 -9.25 8.29 -12.35
C ASN A 6 -9.96 9.65 -12.44
N LYS A 7 -11.29 9.67 -12.45
CA LYS A 7 -12.06 10.90 -12.55
C LYS A 7 -11.86 11.76 -11.30
N LYS A 8 -11.14 12.87 -11.46
CA LYS A 8 -11.08 13.95 -10.47
C LYS A 8 -12.17 14.97 -10.76
N SER A 9 -12.87 15.42 -9.73
CA SER A 9 -13.90 16.46 -9.85
C SER A 9 -13.71 17.47 -8.72
N PRO A 10 -13.95 18.77 -8.96
CA PRO A 10 -13.88 19.77 -7.90
C PRO A 10 -14.87 19.43 -6.77
N ARG A 11 -14.41 19.53 -5.53
CA ARG A 11 -15.22 19.37 -4.32
C ARG A 11 -14.94 20.55 -3.40
N THR A 12 -15.99 21.07 -2.78
CA THR A 12 -15.87 22.12 -1.75
C THR A 12 -16.06 21.49 -0.38
N PHE A 13 -15.32 21.97 0.61
CA PHE A 13 -15.45 21.56 2.00
C PHE A 13 -15.05 22.73 2.91
N GLN A 14 -15.52 22.69 4.15
CA GLN A 14 -15.07 23.62 5.17
C GLN A 14 -13.72 23.16 5.72
N CYS A 15 -12.71 24.01 5.63
CA CYS A 15 -11.37 23.76 6.15
C CYS A 15 -11.09 24.72 7.31
N ARG A 16 -10.30 24.27 8.30
CA ARG A 16 -9.79 25.14 9.35
C ARG A 16 -8.57 25.89 8.83
N ASP A 17 -8.51 27.20 9.07
CA ASP A 17 -7.43 28.06 8.57
C ASP A 17 -6.04 27.55 8.96
N MET A 18 -5.82 27.22 10.24
CA MET A 18 -4.53 26.68 10.71
C MET A 18 -4.13 25.37 10.00
N LEU A 19 -5.09 24.51 9.66
CA LEU A 19 -4.82 23.28 8.93
C LEU A 19 -4.43 23.59 7.48
N TRP A 20 -5.12 24.54 6.85
CA TRP A 20 -4.81 25.00 5.51
C TRP A 20 -3.40 25.59 5.43
N GLU A 21 -3.06 26.51 6.32
CA GLU A 21 -1.74 27.14 6.40
C GLU A 21 -0.61 26.10 6.55
N THR A 22 -0.85 25.07 7.36
CA THR A 22 0.10 23.95 7.52
C THR A 22 0.32 23.20 6.20
N PHE A 23 -0.77 22.91 5.47
CA PHE A 23 -0.68 22.24 4.17
C PHE A 23 -0.03 23.11 3.09
N GLU A 24 -0.24 24.43 3.11
CA GLU A 24 0.47 25.35 2.22
C GLU A 24 1.98 25.35 2.50
N GLN A 25 2.38 25.36 3.77
CA GLN A 25 3.78 25.30 4.15
C GLN A 25 4.43 23.98 3.68
N MET A 26 3.78 22.84 3.94
CA MET A 26 4.26 21.53 3.47
C MET A 26 4.35 21.45 1.94
N ALA A 27 3.38 22.00 1.22
CA ALA A 27 3.37 22.03 -0.24
C ALA A 27 4.59 22.78 -0.80
N ARG A 28 4.96 23.91 -0.17
CA ARG A 28 6.17 24.68 -0.54
C ARG A 28 7.45 23.91 -0.25
N GLU A 29 7.55 23.27 0.92
CA GLU A 29 8.75 22.53 1.34
C GLU A 29 8.99 21.26 0.52
N LEU A 30 7.91 20.56 0.14
CA LEU A 30 7.97 19.30 -0.60
C LEU A 30 7.87 19.49 -2.13
N GLU A 31 7.80 20.74 -2.60
CA GLU A 31 7.61 21.10 -4.01
C GLU A 31 6.43 20.35 -4.67
N CYS A 32 5.30 20.25 -3.95
CA CYS A 32 4.09 19.57 -4.41
C CYS A 32 2.84 20.44 -4.25
N SER A 33 1.69 20.02 -4.77
CA SER A 33 0.44 20.79 -4.62
C SER A 33 -0.31 20.44 -3.33
N VAL A 34 -1.02 21.43 -2.78
CA VAL A 34 -1.93 21.20 -1.64
C VAL A 34 -2.98 20.15 -1.99
N ASP A 35 -3.49 20.15 -3.23
CA ASP A 35 -4.40 19.11 -3.72
C ASP A 35 -3.80 17.69 -3.65
N TYR A 36 -2.51 17.54 -3.97
CA TYR A 36 -1.83 16.25 -3.87
C TYR A 36 -1.80 15.77 -2.42
N LEU A 37 -1.40 16.65 -1.49
CA LEU A 37 -1.36 16.33 -0.06
C LEU A 37 -2.74 15.97 0.50
N ILE A 38 -3.79 16.69 0.11
CA ILE A 38 -5.17 16.40 0.52
C ILE A 38 -5.61 15.03 -0.02
N ASN A 39 -5.31 14.72 -1.28
CA ASN A 39 -5.64 13.42 -1.86
C ASN A 39 -4.89 12.27 -1.15
N GLU A 40 -3.61 12.45 -0.81
CA GLU A 40 -2.84 11.48 -0.01
C GLU A 40 -3.45 11.29 1.38
N ALA A 41 -3.76 12.38 2.08
CA ALA A 41 -4.37 12.33 3.40
C ALA A 41 -5.73 11.62 3.39
N MET A 42 -6.59 11.90 2.40
CA MET A 42 -7.88 11.23 2.24
C MET A 42 -7.72 9.72 2.00
N LYS A 43 -6.78 9.31 1.13
CA LYS A 43 -6.48 7.90 0.89
C LYS A 43 -5.98 7.20 2.15
N GLN A 44 -5.05 7.85 2.87
CA GLN A 44 -4.49 7.30 4.10
C GLN A 44 -5.57 7.16 5.18
N TYR A 45 -6.44 8.15 5.36
CA TYR A 45 -7.52 8.10 6.34
C TYR A 45 -8.54 6.99 6.03
N ALA A 46 -8.93 6.84 4.76
CA ALA A 46 -9.80 5.75 4.34
C ALA A 46 -9.19 4.36 4.59
N ARG A 47 -7.89 4.20 4.31
CA ARG A 47 -7.14 2.95 4.57
C ARG A 47 -7.08 2.64 6.07
N GLN A 48 -6.79 3.64 6.91
CA GLN A 48 -6.74 3.49 8.37
C GLN A 48 -8.08 3.03 8.97
N ARG A 49 -9.18 3.42 8.34
CA ARG A 49 -10.55 3.07 8.75
C ARG A 49 -11.10 1.83 8.04
N SER A 50 -10.29 1.12 7.27
CA SER A 50 -10.70 -0.06 6.48
C SER A 50 -11.83 0.21 5.46
N TYR A 51 -12.04 1.47 5.07
CA TYR A 51 -12.97 1.86 4.00
C TYR A 51 -12.34 1.80 2.59
N GLY A 52 -11.09 1.33 2.49
CA GLY A 52 -10.46 1.07 1.21
C GLY A 52 -11.02 -0.22 0.58
N PRO A 53 -11.16 -0.30 -0.76
CA PRO A 53 -11.39 -1.58 -1.40
C PRO A 53 -10.25 -2.53 -1.01
N ARG A 54 -10.58 -3.75 -0.58
CA ARG A 54 -9.65 -4.88 -0.62
C ARG A 54 -9.33 -5.10 -2.09
N THR A 55 -8.37 -4.37 -2.64
CA THR A 55 -8.02 -4.47 -4.05
C THR A 55 -7.67 -5.93 -4.38
N PRO A 56 -8.38 -6.61 -5.29
CA PRO A 56 -8.02 -7.95 -5.74
C PRO A 56 -6.95 -7.87 -6.84
N TYR A 57 -5.89 -7.09 -6.61
CA TYR A 57 -4.73 -7.08 -7.50
C TYR A 57 -3.53 -7.68 -6.74
N PRO A 58 -2.98 -8.83 -7.17
CA PRO A 58 -1.85 -9.46 -6.52
C PRO A 58 -0.58 -8.75 -7.01
N GLY A 59 0.00 -7.88 -6.18
CA GLY A 59 1.26 -7.23 -6.53
C GLY A 59 1.69 -6.15 -5.56
N GLY A 60 2.28 -6.54 -4.44
CA GLY A 60 2.99 -5.64 -3.54
C GLY A 60 2.79 -6.04 -2.08
N GLY A 61 3.77 -6.76 -1.52
CA GLY A 61 3.77 -7.32 -0.18
C GLY A 61 3.41 -6.32 0.91
N GLY A 62 2.89 -6.73 2.06
CA GLY A 62 3.00 -8.02 2.69
C GLY A 62 2.97 -7.75 4.19
N ARG A 63 2.21 -8.57 4.93
CA ARG A 63 2.47 -8.93 6.33
C ARG A 63 1.40 -9.92 6.78
N ASP A 64 1.89 -11.13 7.05
CA ASP A 64 1.39 -12.07 8.04
C ASP A 64 0.02 -12.70 7.79
N GLU A 65 -0.06 -13.62 6.83
CA GLU A 65 -1.03 -14.73 6.96
C GLU A 65 -0.36 -16.05 6.54
N PRO A 66 -0.25 -17.05 7.43
CA PRO A 66 0.31 -18.35 7.08
C PRO A 66 -0.70 -19.09 6.17
N PRO A 67 -0.27 -19.65 5.02
CA PRO A 67 -1.20 -20.33 4.14
C PRO A 67 -1.70 -21.65 4.76
N PRO A 68 -3.02 -21.95 4.68
CA PRO A 68 -3.54 -23.23 5.10
C PRO A 68 -3.03 -24.33 4.16
N ARG A 69 -2.49 -25.39 4.76
CA ARG A 69 -2.12 -26.64 4.07
C ARG A 69 -3.35 -27.24 3.39
N GLY A 70 -3.31 -27.40 2.06
CA GLY A 70 -4.35 -28.17 1.38
C GLY A 70 -4.29 -28.12 -0.14
N ARG A 71 -3.50 -29.05 -0.72
CA ARG A 71 -3.85 -29.94 -1.85
C ARG A 71 -4.30 -29.31 -3.18
N ASP A 72 -3.42 -29.33 -4.19
CA ASP A 72 -3.64 -30.11 -5.42
C ASP A 72 -2.34 -30.25 -6.26
N PRO A 73 -2.20 -31.31 -7.10
CA PRO A 73 -0.93 -31.77 -7.65
C PRO A 73 -0.68 -31.24 -9.06
N GLY A 74 0.58 -30.93 -9.34
CA GLY A 74 1.09 -30.89 -10.69
C GLY A 74 1.71 -29.57 -11.09
N TYR A 75 2.93 -29.31 -10.62
CA TYR A 75 3.97 -28.70 -11.45
C TYR A 75 5.32 -29.23 -10.95
N ALA A 76 6.13 -29.70 -11.91
CA ALA A 76 7.38 -30.43 -11.71
C ALA A 76 8.36 -29.67 -10.81
N SER A 77 8.82 -30.32 -9.74
CA SER A 77 9.85 -29.82 -8.84
C SER A 77 11.20 -29.76 -9.56
N ALA A 78 11.70 -28.55 -9.81
CA ALA A 78 13.14 -28.36 -9.91
C ALA A 78 13.74 -28.56 -8.50
N PRO A 79 14.83 -29.34 -8.34
CA PRO A 79 15.43 -29.52 -7.02
C PRO A 79 16.02 -28.19 -6.51
N PRO A 80 15.87 -27.86 -5.22
CA PRO A 80 16.51 -26.69 -4.64
C PRO A 80 18.05 -26.85 -4.67
N PRO A 81 18.81 -25.74 -4.74
CA PRO A 81 20.26 -25.80 -4.69
C PRO A 81 20.74 -26.36 -3.34
N PRO A 82 21.88 -27.08 -3.29
CA PRO A 82 22.42 -27.60 -2.04
C PRO A 82 22.82 -26.45 -1.12
N MET A 83 22.35 -26.49 0.13
CA MET A 83 22.73 -25.54 1.17
C MET A 83 24.21 -25.74 1.59
N PRO A 84 24.94 -24.67 1.95
CA PRO A 84 26.25 -24.82 2.57
C PRO A 84 26.12 -25.42 3.98
N PRO A 85 27.08 -26.24 4.44
CA PRO A 85 27.03 -26.85 5.77
C PRO A 85 27.19 -25.79 6.88
N PRO A 86 26.51 -25.95 8.03
CA PRO A 86 26.64 -25.07 9.18
C PRO A 86 28.01 -25.22 9.86
N ALA A 87 28.60 -24.10 10.25
CA ALA A 87 29.95 -23.97 10.81
C ALA A 87 30.08 -24.40 12.30
N SER A 88 29.47 -25.53 12.70
CA SER A 88 29.36 -25.92 14.12
C SER A 88 30.00 -27.26 14.49
N LEU A 89 30.87 -27.85 13.64
CA LEU A 89 31.62 -29.07 13.98
C LEU A 89 33.13 -28.93 13.68
N ARG A 90 33.69 -27.75 13.94
CA ARG A 90 35.15 -27.58 14.05
C ARG A 90 35.54 -27.81 15.52
N GLY A 91 35.62 -29.08 15.89
CA GLY A 91 36.20 -29.59 17.13
C GLY A 91 37.03 -30.81 16.80
#